data_AF-A0A0N4YQH5-F1
#
_entry.id   AF-A0A0N4YQH5-F1
#
_cell.length_a   1.000
_cell.length_b   1.000
_cell.length_c   1.000
_cell.angle_alpha   90.00
_cell.angle_beta   90.00
_cell.angle_gamma   90.00
#
_symmetry.space_group_name_H-M   'P 1'
#
loop_
_entity.id
_entity.type
_entity.pdbx_description
1 polymer ?
#
loop_
_entity_poly.entity_id
_entity_poly.type
_entity_poly.pdbx_seq_one_letter_code
_entity_poly.pdbx_strand_id
1 'polypeptide(L)'
;MGVAIVLLSSVVTVLTTISTSTLCTNGEMKGGGLYYLISRTLGAEYGGSIGLLFSMANCVGGGLYVVGFAETVRHLLYEAGIVIIDGEVWDVRLISVVTCVLLMAIIFWSTAIESKLQQALLVPLLLSILSFIIGSFIPTAKKEESGFTGYQAALGLVSF
;
A
#
# COMPACT_ATOMS: atom_id res chain seq x y z
N MET A 1 5.90 -14.55 -15.67
CA MET A 1 5.52 -14.89 -14.29
C MET A 1 4.81 -13.75 -13.57
N GLY A 2 5.37 -12.53 -13.49
CA GLY A 2 4.73 -11.39 -12.79
C GLY A 2 3.30 -11.05 -13.28
N VAL A 3 3.06 -11.04 -14.60
CA VAL A 3 1.72 -10.78 -15.16
C VAL A 3 0.69 -11.81 -14.68
N ALA A 4 1.05 -13.09 -14.57
CA ALA A 4 0.14 -14.14 -14.11
C ALA A 4 -0.26 -13.96 -12.63
N ILE A 5 0.69 -13.55 -11.78
CA ILE A 5 0.43 -13.27 -10.36
C ILE A 5 -0.52 -12.08 -10.21
N VAL A 6 -0.28 -11.00 -10.97
CA VAL A 6 -1.13 -9.80 -10.96
C VAL A 6 -2.54 -10.13 -11.44
N LEU A 7 -2.68 -10.89 -12.54
CA LEU A 7 -3.98 -11.30 -13.06
C LEU A 7 -4.75 -12.17 -12.05
N LEU A 8 -4.09 -13.16 -11.45
CA LEU A 8 -4.73 -14.05 -10.47
C LEU A 8 -5.18 -13.28 -9.22
N SER A 9 -4.34 -12.40 -8.69
CA SER A 9 -4.71 -11.51 -7.58
C SER A 9 -5.87 -10.57 -7.92
N SER A 10 -5.86 -10.03 -9.14
CA SER A 10 -6.94 -9.15 -9.63
C SER A 10 -8.27 -9.90 -9.72
N VAL A 11 -8.27 -11.15 -10.21
CA VAL A 11 -9.46 -11.99 -10.26
C VAL A 11 -10.03 -12.22 -8.87
N VAL A 12 -9.19 -12.60 -7.89
CA VAL A 12 -9.63 -12.79 -6.49
C VAL A 12 -10.22 -11.50 -5.92
N THR A 13 -9.58 -10.36 -6.17
CA THR A 13 -10.05 -9.04 -5.69
C THR A 13 -11.38 -8.63 -6.34
N VAL A 14 -11.57 -8.89 -7.63
CA VAL A 14 -12.82 -8.58 -8.35
C VAL A 14 -13.95 -9.47 -7.86
N LEU A 15 -13.72 -10.77 -7.67
CA LEU A 15 -14.72 -11.69 -7.12
C LEU A 15 -15.16 -11.27 -5.71
N THR A 16 -14.21 -10.84 -4.88
CA THR A 16 -14.50 -10.31 -3.54
C THR A 16 -15.32 -9.03 -3.63
N THR A 17 -14.95 -8.09 -4.52
CA THR A 17 -15.67 -6.83 -4.74
C THR A 17 -17.10 -7.05 -5.23
N ILE A 18 -17.33 -8.02 -6.12
CA ILE A 18 -18.68 -8.37 -6.58
C ILE A 18 -19.50 -8.93 -5.41
N SER A 19 -18.90 -9.79 -4.59
CA SER A 19 -19.56 -10.37 -3.41
C SER A 19 -19.88 -9.31 -2.33
N THR A 20 -18.99 -8.35 -2.08
CA THR A 20 -19.27 -7.27 -1.14
C THR A 20 -20.32 -6.29 -1.68
N SER A 21 -20.36 -6.06 -3.00
CA SER A 21 -21.39 -5.24 -3.64
C SER A 21 -22.79 -5.84 -3.50
N THR A 22 -22.93 -7.16 -3.63
CA THR A 22 -24.23 -7.83 -3.38
C THR A 22 -24.63 -7.74 -1.92
N LEU A 23 -23.70 -7.89 -0.96
CA LEU A 23 -23.99 -7.66 0.47
C LEU A 23 -24.49 -6.23 0.72
N CYS A 24 -23.84 -5.24 0.11
CA CYS A 24 -24.23 -3.83 0.23
C CYS A 24 -25.64 -3.54 -0.33
N THR A 25 -26.09 -4.28 -1.35
CA THR A 25 -27.39 -4.05 -2.00
C THR A 25 -28.55 -4.78 -1.30
N ASN A 26 -28.27 -5.81 -0.49
CA ASN A 26 -29.29 -6.65 0.16
C ASN A 26 -29.79 -6.13 1.53
N GLY A 27 -29.25 -5.01 2.04
CA GLY A 27 -29.60 -4.49 3.37
C GLY A 27 -30.06 -3.03 3.36
N GLU A 28 -31.00 -2.67 4.24
CA GLU A 28 -31.27 -1.25 4.53
C GLU A 28 -30.02 -0.62 5.17
N MET A 29 -29.31 0.21 4.41
CA MET A 29 -28.13 0.90 4.91
C MET A 29 -28.51 2.03 5.87
N LYS A 30 -28.59 1.71 7.16
CA LYS A 30 -28.38 2.72 8.21
C LYS A 30 -26.87 2.95 8.28
N GLY A 31 -26.42 4.20 8.43
CA GLY A 31 -25.05 4.67 8.18
C GLY A 31 -23.90 4.11 9.05
N GLY A 32 -23.83 2.79 9.20
CA GLY A 32 -22.69 2.07 9.77
C GLY A 32 -21.65 1.68 8.71
N GLY A 33 -20.44 1.34 9.17
CA GLY A 33 -19.34 0.90 8.30
C GLY A 33 -19.40 -0.57 7.89
N LEU A 34 -18.27 -1.10 7.38
CA LEU A 34 -18.17 -2.44 6.81
C LEU A 34 -18.62 -3.56 7.78
N TYR A 35 -18.23 -3.51 9.05
CA TYR A 35 -18.64 -4.51 10.05
C TYR A 35 -20.17 -4.57 10.22
N TYR A 36 -20.81 -3.40 10.27
CA TYR A 36 -22.26 -3.28 10.42
C TYR A 36 -23.01 -3.89 9.23
N LEU A 37 -22.47 -3.75 8.02
CA LEU A 37 -23.04 -4.34 6.81
C LEU A 37 -22.95 -5.87 6.82
N ILE A 38 -21.80 -6.42 7.20
CA ILE A 38 -21.56 -7.87 7.24
C ILE A 38 -22.42 -8.53 8.33
N SER A 39 -22.43 -7.98 9.55
CA SER A 39 -23.16 -8.58 10.67
C SER A 39 -24.67 -8.61 10.45
N ARG A 40 -25.24 -7.66 9.70
CA ARG A 40 -26.68 -7.60 9.42
C ARG A 40 -27.10 -8.51 8.27
N THR A 41 -26.23 -8.71 7.28
CA THR A 41 -26.54 -9.52 6.08
C THR A 41 -26.25 -11.00 6.28
N LEU A 42 -25.16 -11.35 6.99
CA LEU A 42 -24.71 -12.73 7.20
C LEU A 42 -25.01 -13.27 8.61
N GLY A 43 -25.50 -12.43 9.52
CA GLY A 43 -25.77 -12.81 10.92
C GLY A 43 -24.56 -12.61 11.85
N ALA A 44 -24.82 -12.64 13.17
CA ALA A 44 -23.82 -12.32 14.19
C ALA A 44 -22.63 -13.30 14.24
N GLU A 45 -22.87 -14.59 13.92
CA GLU A 45 -21.84 -15.64 13.95
C GLU A 45 -20.76 -15.43 12.87
N TYR A 46 -21.18 -15.13 11.63
CA TYR A 46 -20.28 -14.86 10.52
C TYR A 46 -19.70 -13.45 10.60
N GLY A 47 -20.48 -12.46 11.06
CA GLY A 47 -20.03 -11.08 11.22
C GLY A 47 -18.87 -10.92 12.21
N GLY A 48 -18.96 -11.58 13.37
CA GLY A 48 -17.90 -11.51 14.39
C GLY A 48 -16.57 -12.10 13.92
N SER A 49 -16.62 -13.28 13.31
CA SER A 49 -15.43 -14.01 12.84
C SER A 49 -14.72 -13.27 11.69
N ILE A 50 -15.48 -12.84 10.68
CA ILE A 50 -14.93 -12.10 9.53
C ILE A 50 -14.41 -10.72 9.97
N GLY A 51 -15.13 -10.05 10.88
CA GLY A 51 -14.73 -8.75 11.42
C GLY A 51 -13.40 -8.79 12.17
N LEU A 52 -13.18 -9.82 13.00
CA LEU A 52 -11.93 -9.99 13.75
C LEU A 52 -10.74 -10.26 12.81
N LEU A 53 -10.93 -11.14 11.81
CA LEU A 53 -9.90 -11.40 10.80
C LEU A 53 -9.56 -10.15 9.99
N PHE A 54 -10.58 -9.37 9.58
CA PHE A 54 -10.37 -8.13 8.83
C PHE A 54 -9.65 -7.06 9.65
N SER A 55 -9.98 -6.92 10.94
CA SER A 55 -9.28 -6.00 11.84
C SER A 55 -7.81 -6.37 12.02
N MET A 56 -7.51 -7.66 12.21
CA MET A 56 -6.13 -8.16 12.30
C MET A 56 -5.36 -7.95 11.00
N ALA A 57 -5.99 -8.22 9.85
CA ALA A 57 -5.38 -8.01 8.54
C ALA A 57 -5.00 -6.53 8.32
N ASN A 58 -5.87 -5.58 8.67
CA ASN A 58 -5.56 -4.15 8.58
C ASN A 58 -4.46 -3.72 9.56
N CYS A 59 -4.40 -4.32 10.75
CA CYS A 59 -3.33 -4.06 11.72
C CYS A 59 -1.96 -4.48 11.17
N VAL A 60 -1.87 -5.70 10.62
CA VAL A 60 -0.65 -6.22 9.99
C VAL A 60 -0.28 -5.41 8.74
N GLY A 61 -1.27 -5.05 7.92
CA GLY A 61 -1.08 -4.18 6.75
C GLY A 61 -0.52 -2.80 7.12
N GLY A 62 -1.05 -2.19 8.18
CA GLY A 62 -0.52 -0.93 8.72
C GLY A 62 0.95 -1.06 9.13
N GLY A 63 1.32 -2.16 9.79
CA GLY A 63 2.71 -2.47 10.12
C GLY A 63 3.62 -2.57 8.88
N LEU A 64 3.15 -3.26 7.83
CA LEU A 64 3.90 -3.39 6.58
C LEU A 64 4.15 -2.03 5.90
N TYR A 65 3.17 -1.13 5.91
CA TYR A 65 3.35 0.21 5.33
C TYR A 65 4.38 1.04 6.08
N VAL A 66 4.40 0.98 7.42
CA VAL A 66 5.38 1.70 8.23
C VAL A 66 6.80 1.16 8.04
N VAL A 67 6.95 -0.18 7.94
CA VAL A 67 8.26 -0.79 7.69
C VAL A 67 8.78 -0.43 6.30
N GLY A 68 7.95 -0.52 5.25
CA GLY A 68 8.35 -0.12 3.90
C GLY A 68 8.74 1.36 3.80
N PHE A 69 8.04 2.23 4.54
CA PHE A 69 8.43 3.63 4.68
C PHE A 69 9.80 3.78 5.38
N ALA A 70 10.03 3.06 6.48
CA ALA A 70 11.30 3.10 7.20
C ALA A 70 12.49 2.63 6.35
N GLU A 71 12.30 1.59 5.52
CA GLU A 71 13.32 1.10 4.59
C GLU A 71 13.70 2.15 3.54
N THR A 72 12.70 2.80 2.94
CA THR A 72 12.93 3.86 1.94
C THR A 72 13.62 5.09 2.55
N VAL A 73 13.21 5.52 3.75
CA VAL A 73 13.88 6.62 4.48
C VAL A 73 15.33 6.26 4.82
N ARG A 74 15.59 5.05 5.31
CA ARG A 74 16.95 4.59 5.61
C ARG A 74 17.82 4.57 4.34
N HIS A 75 17.28 4.13 3.21
CA HIS A 75 18.01 4.13 1.93
C HIS A 75 18.42 5.55 1.52
N LEU A 76 17.50 6.52 1.61
CA LEU A 76 17.79 7.93 1.29
C LEU A 76 18.82 8.54 2.25
N LEU A 77 18.75 8.19 3.54
CA LEU A 77 19.68 8.69 4.55
C LEU A 77 21.11 8.15 4.35
N TYR A 78 21.20 6.88 3.97
CA TYR A 78 22.47 6.23 3.63
C TYR A 78 23.12 6.84 2.38
N GLU A 79 22.33 7.13 1.33
CA GLU A 79 22.83 7.85 0.14
C GLU A 79 23.32 9.27 0.47
N ALA A 80 22.71 9.93 1.46
CA ALA A 80 23.13 11.24 1.95
C ALA A 80 24.38 11.18 2.86
N GLY A 81 24.90 9.99 3.17
CA GLY A 81 26.07 9.78 4.03
C GLY A 81 25.80 9.99 5.53
N ILE A 82 24.53 10.03 5.95
CA ILE A 82 24.13 10.16 7.35
C ILE A 82 23.81 8.77 7.89
N VAL A 83 24.48 8.37 8.96
CA VAL A 83 24.25 7.09 9.64
C VAL A 83 23.76 7.38 11.05
N ILE A 84 22.65 6.77 11.47
CA ILE A 84 22.07 7.03 12.80
C ILE A 84 22.83 6.21 13.84
N ILE A 85 22.87 4.89 13.68
CA ILE A 85 23.57 3.99 14.62
C ILE A 85 24.61 3.14 13.90
N ASP A 86 24.15 2.24 13.04
CA ASP A 86 24.98 1.25 12.33
C ASP A 86 24.65 1.20 10.83
N GLY A 87 23.59 1.88 10.41
CA GLY A 87 23.12 1.86 9.05
C GLY A 87 22.45 0.55 8.67
N GLU A 88 22.19 -0.39 9.58
CA GLU A 88 21.66 -1.71 9.24
C GLU A 88 20.21 -1.89 9.69
N VAL A 89 19.85 -3.08 10.18
CA VAL A 89 18.47 -3.46 10.54
C VAL A 89 17.98 -2.67 11.77
N TRP A 90 18.90 -2.24 12.64
CA TRP A 90 18.55 -1.48 13.84
C TRP A 90 18.00 -0.09 13.50
N ASP A 91 18.56 0.58 12.50
CA ASP A 91 18.07 1.88 12.04
C ASP A 91 16.64 1.77 11.48
N VAL A 92 16.34 0.72 10.71
CA VAL A 92 14.99 0.48 10.18
C VAL A 92 13.98 0.24 11.31
N ARG A 93 14.36 -0.53 12.33
CA ARG A 93 13.52 -0.78 13.53
C ARG A 93 13.27 0.49 14.33
N LEU A 94 14.29 1.33 14.51
CA LEU A 94 14.13 2.58 15.26
C LEU A 94 13.21 3.56 14.52
N ILE A 95 13.45 3.79 13.23
CA ILE A 95 12.64 4.69 12.40
C ILE A 95 11.18 4.21 12.37
N SER A 96 10.95 2.92 12.13
CA SER A 96 9.60 2.35 12.10
C SER A 96 8.85 2.50 13.42
N VAL A 97 9.49 2.25 14.57
CA VAL A 97 8.86 2.44 15.90
C VAL A 97 8.53 3.92 16.13
N VAL A 98 9.45 4.83 15.83
CA VAL A 98 9.23 6.28 15.97
C VAL A 98 8.07 6.73 15.07
N THR A 99 8.07 6.34 13.79
CA THR A 99 6.98 6.67 12.86
C THR A 99 5.64 6.07 13.31
N CYS A 100 5.62 4.84 13.82
CA CYS A 100 4.41 4.22 14.34
C CYS A 100 3.82 4.98 15.53
N VAL A 101 4.64 5.35 16.51
CA VAL A 101 4.21 6.13 17.68
C VAL A 101 3.71 7.52 17.28
N LEU A 102 4.39 8.18 16.33
CA LEU A 102 3.95 9.48 15.80
C LEU A 102 2.61 9.39 15.08
N LEU A 103 2.43 8.40 14.20
CA LEU A 103 1.15 8.18 13.51
C LEU A 103 0.03 7.87 14.51
N MET A 104 0.31 7.06 15.53
CA MET A 104 -0.65 6.75 16.58
C MET A 104 -1.03 8.03 17.36
N ALA A 105 -0.07 8.89 17.71
CA ALA A 105 -0.32 10.16 18.38
C ALA A 105 -1.19 11.11 17.54
N ILE A 106 -0.96 11.18 16.22
CA ILE A 106 -1.74 11.99 15.29
C ILE A 106 -3.20 11.50 15.22
N ILE A 107 -3.42 10.19 15.15
CA ILE A 107 -4.76 9.60 15.10
C ILE A 107 -5.52 9.88 16.41
N PHE A 108 -4.84 9.77 17.56
CA PHE A 108 -5.44 10.14 18.85
C PHE A 108 -5.83 11.62 18.93
N TRP A 109 -5.06 12.49 18.28
CA TRP A 109 -5.33 13.92 18.27
C TRP A 109 -6.52 14.31 17.38
N SER A 110 -6.60 13.78 16.16
CA SER A 110 -7.73 14.04 15.27
C SER A 110 -7.82 13.08 14.10
N THR A 111 -8.96 12.40 13.99
CA THR A 111 -9.34 11.60 12.82
C THR A 111 -9.81 12.45 11.63
N ALA A 112 -10.16 13.73 11.86
CA ALA A 112 -10.57 14.64 10.80
C ALA A 112 -9.39 15.11 9.93
N ILE A 113 -8.18 15.17 10.52
CA ILE A 113 -6.95 15.49 9.79
C ILE A 113 -6.61 14.34 8.84
N GLU A 114 -6.78 13.09 9.28
CA GLU A 114 -6.51 11.89 8.48
C GLU A 114 -7.31 11.87 7.17
N SER A 115 -8.63 12.11 7.24
CA SER A 115 -9.49 12.11 6.05
C SER A 115 -9.09 13.21 5.05
N LYS A 116 -8.68 14.39 5.53
CA LYS A 116 -8.16 15.46 4.67
C LYS A 116 -6.81 15.12 4.07
N LEU A 117 -5.93 14.49 4.85
CA LEU A 117 -4.60 14.08 4.41
C LEU A 117 -4.68 13.02 3.31
N GLN A 118 -5.63 12.07 3.39
CA GLN A 118 -5.84 11.08 2.33
C GLN A 118 -6.19 11.73 0.99
N GLN A 119 -7.10 12.71 1.00
CA GLN A 119 -7.45 13.45 -0.22
C GLN A 119 -6.27 14.26 -0.76
N ALA A 120 -5.45 14.84 0.13
CA ALA A 120 -4.25 15.57 -0.26
C ALA A 120 -3.14 14.64 -0.81
N LEU A 121 -2.92 13.46 -0.20
CA LEU A 121 -1.90 12.48 -0.60
C LEU A 121 -2.21 11.78 -1.93
N LEU A 122 -3.47 11.76 -2.35
CA LEU A 122 -3.85 11.19 -3.64
C LEU A 122 -3.19 11.93 -4.83
N VAL A 123 -3.07 13.25 -4.73
CA VAL A 123 -2.51 14.10 -5.81
C VAL A 123 -1.03 13.79 -6.10
N PRO A 124 -0.10 13.83 -5.12
CA PRO A 124 1.30 13.50 -5.37
C PRO A 124 1.50 12.02 -5.74
N LEU A 125 0.66 11.10 -5.25
CA LEU A 125 0.71 9.69 -5.66
C LEU A 125 0.44 9.55 -7.17
N LEU A 126 -0.63 10.17 -7.68
CA LEU A 126 -0.94 10.14 -9.12
C LEU A 126 0.16 10.84 -9.92
N LEU A 127 0.68 11.97 -9.43
CA LEU A 127 1.78 12.67 -10.09
C LEU A 127 3.03 11.79 -10.16
N SER A 128 3.36 11.05 -9.09
CA SER A 128 4.49 10.12 -9.08
C SER A 128 4.34 9.01 -10.11
N ILE A 129 3.13 8.45 -10.26
CA ILE A 129 2.85 7.41 -11.27
C ILE A 129 3.01 8.00 -12.68
N LEU A 130 2.49 9.20 -12.94
CA LEU A 130 2.63 9.87 -14.22
C LEU A 130 4.08 10.21 -14.54
N SER A 131 4.83 10.75 -13.58
CA SER A 131 6.26 11.04 -13.73
C SER A 131 7.07 9.76 -13.99
N PHE A 132 6.72 8.65 -13.35
CA PHE A 132 7.34 7.35 -13.63
C PHE A 132 7.06 6.88 -15.07
N ILE A 133 5.81 6.98 -15.54
CA ILE A 133 5.43 6.61 -16.92
C ILE A 133 6.17 7.48 -17.93
N ILE A 134 6.15 8.80 -17.77
CA ILE A 134 6.85 9.75 -18.66
C ILE A 134 8.35 9.50 -18.60
N GLY A 135 8.91 9.29 -17.41
CA GLY A 135 10.32 8.98 -17.19
C GLY A 135 10.78 7.67 -17.83
N SER A 136 9.85 6.74 -18.08
CA SER A 136 10.11 5.50 -18.80
C SER A 136 10.35 5.72 -20.31
N PHE A 137 9.72 6.75 -20.90
CA PHE A 137 9.89 7.08 -22.31
C PHE A 137 11.15 7.90 -22.63
N ILE A 138 11.85 8.42 -21.62
CA ILE A 138 13.06 9.24 -21.78
C ILE A 138 14.30 8.46 -21.32
N PRO A 139 15.00 7.74 -22.24
CA PRO A 139 16.29 7.15 -21.94
C PRO A 139 17.35 8.25 -21.79
N THR A 140 18.22 8.14 -20.80
CA THR A 140 19.33 9.07 -20.55
C THR A 140 20.58 8.24 -20.28
N ALA A 141 21.74 8.65 -20.79
CA ALA A 141 22.99 7.89 -20.70
C ALA A 141 23.39 7.49 -19.26
N LYS A 142 22.99 8.26 -18.24
CA LYS A 142 23.23 7.95 -16.82
C LYS A 142 22.32 6.83 -16.25
N LYS A 143 21.24 6.47 -16.95
CA LYS A 143 20.29 5.41 -16.56
C LYS A 143 20.63 4.04 -17.16
N GLU A 144 21.47 3.98 -18.20
CA GLU A 144 21.93 2.73 -18.81
C GLU A 144 22.85 1.93 -17.87
N GLU A 145 23.65 2.62 -17.04
CA GLU A 145 24.51 1.97 -16.03
C GLU A 145 23.72 1.30 -14.89
N SER A 146 22.47 1.73 -14.66
CA SER A 146 21.52 1.10 -13.73
C SER A 146 20.66 -0.01 -14.36
N GLY A 147 20.96 -0.42 -15.60
CA GLY A 147 20.24 -1.49 -16.31
C GLY A 147 18.93 -1.05 -16.98
N PHE A 148 18.67 0.26 -17.09
CA PHE A 148 17.49 0.80 -17.75
C PHE A 148 17.80 1.09 -19.22
N THR A 149 17.58 0.10 -20.10
CA THR A 149 17.88 0.20 -21.55
C THR A 149 16.70 0.70 -22.41
N GLY A 150 15.67 1.28 -21.79
CA GLY A 150 14.45 1.75 -22.48
C GLY A 150 13.60 0.60 -23.06
N TYR A 151 12.58 0.96 -23.87
CA TYR A 151 11.73 -0.03 -24.55
C TYR A 151 12.43 -0.64 -25.77
N GLN A 152 13.39 -1.56 -25.55
CA GLN A 152 13.93 -2.40 -26.62
C GLN A 152 12.99 -3.57 -26.90
N ALA A 153 12.28 -3.50 -28.03
CA ALA A 153 11.42 -4.58 -28.53
C ALA A 153 12.16 -5.91 -28.81
N ALA A 154 13.50 -5.92 -28.79
CA ALA A 154 14.33 -7.06 -29.17
C ALA A 154 14.61 -8.07 -28.02
N LEU A 155 14.45 -7.68 -26.75
CA LEU A 155 14.75 -8.55 -25.60
C LEU A 155 13.67 -9.61 -25.31
N GLY A 156 12.50 -9.52 -25.94
CA GLY A 156 11.41 -10.50 -25.79
C GLY A 156 11.56 -11.78 -26.63
N LEU A 157 12.53 -11.85 -27.55
CA LEU A 157 12.71 -13.00 -28.46
C LEU A 157 14.00 -13.80 -28.22
N VAL A 158 14.91 -13.35 -27.35
CA VAL A 158 16.24 -13.96 -27.15
C VAL A 158 16.44 -14.58 -25.75
N SER A 159 15.41 -14.56 -24.88
CA SER A 159 15.46 -15.29 -23.61
C SER A 159 14.25 -16.21 -23.44
N PHE A 160 14.29 -17.31 -24.21
CA PHE A 160 13.80 -18.61 -23.73
C PHE A 160 14.92 -19.31 -22.98
#